data_AF-A0A351STM5-F1
#
_entry.id   AF-A0A351STM5-F1
#
_cell.length_a   1.000
_cell.length_b   1.000
_cell.length_c   1.000
_cell.angle_alpha   90.00
_cell.angle_beta   90.00
_cell.angle_gamma   90.00
#
_symmetry.space_group_name_H-M   'P 1'
#
loop_
_entity.id
_entity.type
_entity.pdbx_description
1 polymer ?
#
loop_
_entity_poly.entity_id
_entity_poly.type
_entity_poly.pdbx_seq_one_letter_code
_entity_poly.pdbx_strand_id
1 'polypeptide(L)'
;MLTEGVGEVGGTVAIFKDAPHPNTALLWARWIISEEGQKVYAQAGETPAHPKVEPVEKTRPAKIYLLSVDDVKEFPRYEKLWKEIFQLR
;
A
#
# COMPACT_ATOMS: atom_id res chain seq x y z
N MET A 1 14.53 -19.94 1.83
CA MET A 1 13.60 -18.93 1.27
C MET A 1 12.71 -18.50 2.40
N LEU A 2 12.55 -17.19 2.66
CA LEU A 2 11.58 -16.73 3.66
C LEU A 2 10.18 -17.02 3.12
N THR A 3 9.40 -17.81 3.85
CA THR A 3 8.05 -18.27 3.48
C THR A 3 6.95 -17.54 4.24
N GLU A 4 7.32 -16.79 5.26
CA GLU A 4 6.44 -16.20 6.26
C GLU A 4 5.58 -15.05 5.69
N GLY A 5 6.04 -14.39 4.62
CA GLY A 5 5.41 -13.20 4.05
C GLY A 5 5.77 -11.92 4.82
N VAL A 6 5.31 -10.77 4.33
CA VAL A 6 5.56 -9.44 4.93
C VAL A 6 4.26 -8.64 5.00
N GLY A 7 4.08 -7.89 6.08
CA GLY A 7 2.98 -6.92 6.18
C GLY A 7 3.30 -5.66 5.38
N GLU A 8 2.31 -5.11 4.67
CA GLU A 8 2.46 -3.90 3.87
C GLU A 8 1.29 -2.94 4.07
N VAL A 9 1.58 -1.64 4.14
CA VAL A 9 0.57 -0.59 4.05
C VAL A 9 0.48 -0.15 2.60
N GLY A 10 -0.66 -0.41 1.96
CA GLY A 10 -0.85 -0.05 0.55
C GLY A 10 -0.87 1.46 0.33
N GLY A 11 -0.33 1.89 -0.81
CA GLY A 11 -0.47 3.27 -1.28
C GLY A 11 -1.92 3.60 -1.67
N THR A 12 -2.31 4.86 -1.52
CA THR A 12 -3.64 5.35 -1.92
C THR A 12 -3.49 6.60 -2.79
N VAL A 13 -4.29 6.66 -3.86
CA VAL A 13 -4.44 7.86 -4.68
C VAL A 13 -5.83 8.44 -4.42
N ALA A 14 -5.88 9.69 -3.97
CA ALA A 14 -7.13 10.38 -3.66
C ALA A 14 -7.17 11.76 -4.34
N ILE A 15 -8.37 12.20 -4.68
CA ILE A 15 -8.62 13.54 -5.23
C ILE A 15 -9.42 14.30 -4.19
N PHE A 16 -8.94 15.48 -3.80
CA PHE A 16 -9.66 16.34 -2.87
C PHE A 16 -10.92 16.92 -3.51
N LYS A 17 -11.99 17.03 -2.70
CA LYS A 17 -13.30 17.50 -3.12
C LYS A 17 -13.24 18.86 -3.83
N ASP A 18 -12.41 19.77 -3.30
CA ASP A 18 -12.28 21.15 -3.77
C ASP A 18 -10.91 21.39 -4.46
N ALA A 19 -10.35 20.36 -5.11
CA ALA A 19 -9.10 20.53 -5.87
C ALA A 19 -9.26 21.63 -6.92
N PRO A 20 -8.30 22.56 -7.09
CA PRO A 20 -8.43 23.68 -8.01
C PRO A 20 -8.51 23.23 -9.49
N HIS A 21 -8.00 22.03 -9.79
CA HIS A 21 -8.03 21.42 -11.11
C HIS A 21 -8.47 19.94 -11.03
N PRO A 22 -9.77 19.67 -10.79
CA PRO A 22 -10.23 18.31 -10.46
C PRO A 22 -10.09 17.35 -11.66
N ASN A 23 -10.27 17.84 -12.89
CA ASN A 23 -10.10 17.04 -14.10
C ASN A 23 -8.63 16.65 -14.32
N THR A 24 -7.69 17.56 -14.06
CA THR A 24 -6.25 17.27 -14.15
C THR A 24 -5.84 16.25 -13.09
N ALA A 25 -6.34 16.40 -11.86
CA ALA A 25 -6.13 15.44 -10.80
C ALA A 25 -6.68 14.04 -11.18
N LEU A 26 -7.85 13.99 -11.83
CA LEU A 26 -8.43 12.74 -12.33
C LEU A 26 -7.60 12.10 -13.44
N LEU A 27 -7.07 12.89 -14.38
CA LEU A 27 -6.18 12.37 -15.42
C LEU A 27 -4.92 11.76 -14.81
N TRP A 28 -4.29 12.47 -13.85
CA TRP A 28 -3.13 11.97 -13.15
C TRP A 28 -3.44 10.70 -12.34
N ALA A 29 -4.55 10.68 -11.60
CA ALA A 29 -4.98 9.53 -10.82
C ALA A 29 -5.22 8.29 -11.68
N ARG A 30 -5.77 8.46 -12.89
CA ARG A 30 -5.92 7.38 -13.86
C ARG A 30 -4.59 6.89 -14.43
N TRP A 31 -3.68 7.80 -14.73
CA TRP A 31 -2.36 7.45 -15.25
C TRP A 31 -1.53 6.71 -14.22
N ILE A 32 -1.44 7.19 -12.98
CA ILE A 32 -0.59 6.57 -11.95
C ILE A 32 -1.02 5.12 -11.62
N ILE A 33 -2.32 4.80 -11.67
CA ILE A 33 -2.81 3.43 -11.43
C ILE A 33 -2.87 2.56 -12.70
N SER A 34 -2.59 3.13 -13.87
CA SER A 34 -2.57 2.40 -15.13
C SER A 34 -1.37 1.46 -15.22
N GLU A 35 -1.40 0.53 -16.18
CA GLU A 35 -0.27 -0.33 -16.49
C GLU A 35 0.99 0.48 -16.86
N GLU A 36 0.84 1.60 -17.58
CA GLU A 36 1.95 2.48 -17.96
C GLU A 36 2.57 3.17 -16.74
N GLY A 37 1.74 3.83 -15.93
CA GLY A 37 2.22 4.54 -14.73
C GLY A 37 2.87 3.59 -13.74
N GLN A 38 2.28 2.40 -13.53
CA GLN A 38 2.84 1.41 -12.62
C GLN A 38 4.16 0.82 -13.12
N LYS A 39 4.40 0.71 -14.45
CA LYS A 39 5.73 0.36 -14.99
C LYS A 39 6.80 1.38 -14.63
N VAL A 40 6.46 2.68 -14.62
CA VAL A 40 7.40 3.73 -14.21
C VAL A 40 7.73 3.61 -12.71
N TYR A 41 6.73 3.35 -11.87
CA TYR A 41 6.95 3.14 -10.43
C TYR A 41 7.77 1.88 -10.14
N ALA A 42 7.54 0.79 -10.88
CA ALA A 42 8.35 -0.44 -10.78
C ALA A 42 9.85 -0.16 -11.02
N GLN A 43 10.17 0.73 -11.98
CA GLN A 43 11.55 1.12 -12.28
C GLN A 43 12.20 1.93 -11.15
N ALA A 44 11.40 2.59 -10.31
CA ALA A 44 11.88 3.28 -9.10
C ALA A 44 12.09 2.33 -7.90
N GLY A 45 11.82 1.02 -8.07
CA GLY A 45 11.96 0.01 -7.02
C GLY A 45 10.69 -0.24 -6.20
N GLU A 46 9.57 0.39 -6.55
CA GLU A 46 8.29 0.17 -5.87
C GLU A 46 7.65 -1.16 -6.27
N THR A 47 6.88 -1.77 -5.36
CA THR A 47 6.01 -2.90 -5.68
C THR A 47 4.78 -2.40 -6.43
N PRO A 48 4.55 -2.81 -7.69
CA PRO A 48 3.42 -2.32 -8.47
C PRO A 48 2.08 -2.83 -7.93
N ALA A 49 1.08 -1.95 -7.88
CA ALA A 49 -0.29 -2.31 -7.51
C ALA A 49 -1.10 -2.91 -8.67
N HIS A 50 -0.67 -2.70 -9.92
CA HIS A 50 -1.40 -3.21 -11.09
C HIS A 50 -0.99 -4.66 -11.39
N PRO A 51 -1.95 -5.61 -11.51
CA PRO A 51 -1.66 -7.05 -11.55
C PRO A 51 -0.94 -7.54 -12.80
N LYS A 52 -0.75 -6.67 -13.80
CA LYS A 52 0.00 -6.97 -15.04
C LYS A 52 1.42 -6.39 -15.05
N VAL A 53 1.82 -5.72 -13.98
CA VAL A 53 3.15 -5.12 -13.88
C VAL A 53 3.93 -5.86 -12.80
N GLU A 54 4.98 -6.55 -13.21
CA GLU A 54 5.90 -7.20 -12.29
C GLU A 54 6.85 -6.15 -11.68
N PRO A 55 7.25 -6.30 -10.40
CA PRO A 55 8.29 -5.48 -9.83
C PRO A 55 9.63 -5.75 -10.54
N VAL A 56 10.43 -4.70 -10.75
CA VAL A 56 11.75 -4.85 -11.39
C VAL A 56 12.69 -5.68 -10.54
N GLU A 57 12.68 -5.42 -9.23
CA GLU A 57 13.35 -6.27 -8.25
C GLU A 57 12.34 -7.23 -7.64
N LYS A 58 12.64 -8.53 -7.67
CA LYS A 58 11.76 -9.53 -7.06
C LYS A 58 11.68 -9.28 -5.56
N THR A 59 10.50 -8.91 -5.08
CA THR A 59 10.23 -8.73 -3.66
C THR A 59 10.36 -10.07 -2.94
N ARG A 60 11.08 -10.07 -1.81
CA ARG A 60 11.21 -11.23 -0.92
C ARG A 60 10.89 -10.76 0.50
N PRO A 61 9.92 -11.38 1.19
CA PRO A 61 9.09 -12.52 0.76
C PRO A 61 8.02 -12.14 -0.28
N ALA A 62 7.64 -13.09 -1.14
CA ALA A 62 6.70 -12.86 -2.24
C ALA A 62 5.23 -12.73 -1.80
N LYS A 63 4.92 -13.19 -0.58
CA LYS A 63 3.56 -13.08 -0.01
C LYS A 63 3.45 -11.79 0.77
N ILE A 64 2.51 -10.94 0.36
CA ILE A 64 2.21 -9.65 0.96
C ILE A 64 0.90 -9.75 1.72
N TYR A 65 0.88 -9.28 2.96
CA TYR A 65 -0.33 -9.10 3.77
C TYR A 65 -0.64 -7.60 3.83
N LEU A 66 -1.55 -7.15 2.98
CA LEU A 66 -1.99 -5.76 2.94
C LEU A 66 -2.79 -5.41 4.19
N LEU A 67 -2.46 -4.27 4.80
CA LEU A 67 -3.28 -3.65 5.83
C LEU A 67 -4.69 -3.41 5.30
N SER A 68 -5.69 -3.92 6.01
CA SER A 68 -7.10 -3.84 5.66
C SER A 68 -7.91 -3.05 6.68
N VAL A 69 -9.16 -2.76 6.33
CA VAL A 69 -10.11 -2.13 7.25
C VAL A 69 -10.38 -3.02 8.47
N ASP A 70 -10.30 -4.34 8.31
CA ASP A 70 -10.51 -5.27 9.43
C ASP A 70 -9.37 -5.21 10.45
N ASP A 71 -8.13 -5.01 10.00
CA ASP A 71 -6.99 -4.77 10.89
C ASP A 71 -7.18 -3.49 11.72
N VAL A 72 -7.76 -2.45 11.12
CA VAL A 72 -8.08 -1.19 11.82
C VAL A 72 -9.15 -1.40 12.89
N LYS A 73 -10.17 -2.24 12.62
CA LYS A 73 -11.21 -2.58 13.62
C LYS A 73 -10.63 -3.33 14.82
N GLU A 74 -9.63 -4.17 14.58
CA GLU A 74 -8.94 -4.95 15.61
C GLU A 74 -7.89 -4.12 16.38
N PHE A 75 -7.52 -2.95 15.87
CA PHE A 75 -6.46 -2.12 16.47
C PHE A 75 -6.63 -1.86 17.98
N PRO A 76 -7.83 -1.56 18.53
CA PRO A 76 -7.98 -1.36 19.98
C PRO A 76 -7.58 -2.59 20.80
N ARG A 77 -7.81 -3.81 20.29
CA ARG A 77 -7.40 -5.05 20.95
C ARG A 77 -5.87 -5.17 20.96
N TYR A 78 -5.25 -4.93 19.81
CA TYR A 78 -3.79 -5.03 19.68
C TYR A 78 -3.07 -3.92 20.43
N GLU A 79 -3.62 -2.71 20.48
CA GLU A 79 -3.08 -1.60 21.26
C GLU A 79 -3.08 -1.95 22.76
N LYS A 80 -4.17 -2.49 23.27
CA LYS A 80 -4.25 -2.97 24.66
C LYS A 80 -3.18 -4.04 24.94
N LEU A 81 -3.11 -5.07 24.09
CA LEU A 81 -2.14 -6.15 24.22
C LEU A 81 -0.70 -5.62 24.19
N TRP A 82 -0.40 -4.68 23.29
CA TRP A 82 0.91 -4.06 23.18
C TRP A 82 1.30 -3.33 24.47
N LYS A 83 0.40 -2.51 25.03
CA LYS A 83 0.65 -1.80 26.29
C LYS A 83 0.87 -2.78 27.46
N GLU A 84 0.09 -3.86 27.53
CA GLU A 84 0.23 -4.90 28.56
C GLU A 84 1.58 -5.64 28.45
N ILE A 85 1.97 -6.10 27.26
CA ILE A 85 3.22 -6.84 27.03
C ILE A 85 4.44 -5.99 27.37
N PHE A 86 4.46 -4.75 26.88
CA PHE A 86 5.61 -3.86 27.02
C PHE A 86 5.55 -2.98 28.27
N GLN A 87 4.52 -3.16 29.13
CA GLN A 87 4.30 -2.39 30.35
C GLN A 87 4.33 -0.87 30.11
N LEU A 88 3.78 -0.45 28.97
CA LEU A 88 3.71 0.95 28.58
C LEU A 88 2.55 1.61 29.33
N ARG A 89 2.81 2.79 29.90
CA ARG A 89 1.84 3.56 30.67
C ARG A 89 0.77 4.19 29.78
#